data_AF-R5DV65-F1
#
_entry.id   AF-R5DV65-F1
#
_cell.length_a   1.000
_cell.length_b   1.000
_cell.length_c   1.000
_cell.angle_alpha   90.00
_cell.angle_beta   90.00
_cell.angle_gamma   90.00
#
_symmetry.space_group_name_H-M   'P 1'
#
loop_
_entity.id
_entity.type
_entity.pdbx_description
1 polymer ?
#
loop_
_entity_poly.entity_id
_entity_poly.type
_entity_poly.pdbx_seq_one_letter_code
_entity_poly.pdbx_strand_id
1 'polypeptide(L)'
;MRESRTFAERTKVLKSDETIKKYFLIYEGTNTEMIYFDAVRSLREEIGINPLIELVPVIRSFSEEKWSNPKKILDRIIQNLDESAKRTMTYESLMNRIMDYFYDTEIIAMSKVMAYNVWKTMQEVCKENLEKSLDDIVEDVEDACGVFVEYLEKKYQLENVISDISEIIENGGITYDKTLDKICLIVDRDKDSFVSGQYKYVVDKCKECGFMLCVSNPCFEFWLLLHFDEVLSLDKDKLLNNPKMNAKRRYAEYSLKIVYPGYRKSSYCAERFVKNIDIAIENEKKFCEDINELEHTVGSNIGVLIEEMRRH
;
A
#
# COMPACT_ATOMS: atom_id res chain seq x y z
N MET A 1 -8.29 2.05 3.20
CA MET A 1 -7.03 1.30 3.33
C MET A 1 -7.10 0.50 4.60
N ARG A 2 -6.61 -0.73 4.54
CA ARG A 2 -6.53 -1.62 5.70
C ARG A 2 -5.28 -2.49 5.63
N GLU A 3 -4.94 -3.13 6.74
CA GLU A 3 -3.90 -4.16 6.75
C GLU A 3 -4.31 -5.34 5.85
N SER A 4 -3.34 -5.93 5.16
CA SER A 4 -3.52 -7.16 4.38
C SER A 4 -3.61 -8.36 5.32
N ARG A 5 -4.76 -8.50 5.98
CA ARG A 5 -5.16 -9.65 6.80
C ARG A 5 -6.63 -9.91 6.59
N THR A 6 -7.05 -11.17 6.67
CA THR A 6 -8.49 -11.47 6.57
C THR A 6 -9.21 -11.14 7.88
N PHE A 7 -10.50 -10.80 7.85
CA PHE A 7 -11.31 -10.61 9.07
C PHE A 7 -11.26 -11.83 10.02
N ALA A 8 -11.12 -13.04 9.46
CA ALA A 8 -10.97 -14.28 10.22
C ALA A 8 -9.60 -14.44 10.93
N GLU A 9 -8.57 -13.70 10.52
CA GLU A 9 -7.25 -13.73 11.15
C GLU A 9 -7.23 -12.81 12.37
N ARG A 10 -7.55 -13.37 13.53
CA ARG A 10 -7.36 -12.68 14.82
C ARG A 10 -5.89 -12.25 14.99
N THR A 11 -5.69 -11.02 15.47
CA THR A 11 -4.38 -10.53 15.91
C THR A 11 -3.78 -11.56 16.89
N LYS A 12 -2.68 -12.22 16.49
CA LYS A 12 -2.00 -13.17 17.38
C LYS A 12 -1.49 -12.42 18.60
N VAL A 13 -2.00 -12.78 19.78
CA VAL A 13 -1.39 -12.36 21.04
C VAL A 13 -0.03 -13.04 21.13
N LEU A 14 1.03 -12.24 21.03
CA LEU A 14 2.40 -12.73 21.17
C LEU A 14 2.61 -13.28 22.58
N LYS A 15 3.29 -14.43 22.66
CA LYS A 15 3.60 -15.13 23.91
C LYS A 15 4.94 -14.70 24.52
N SER A 16 5.62 -13.72 23.95
CA SER A 16 6.94 -13.24 24.42
C SER A 16 6.88 -11.81 24.93
N ASP A 17 7.74 -11.49 25.90
CA ASP A 17 7.97 -10.12 26.42
C ASP A 17 8.72 -9.22 25.40
N GLU A 18 9.07 -9.74 24.23
CA GLU A 18 9.78 -9.01 23.18
C GLU A 18 8.80 -8.19 22.34
N THR A 19 9.06 -6.88 22.25
CA THR A 19 8.21 -5.95 21.50
C THR A 19 8.47 -6.09 20.01
N ILE A 20 7.49 -6.61 19.26
CA ILE A 20 7.52 -6.65 17.79
C ILE A 20 7.24 -5.26 17.23
N LYS A 21 8.12 -4.81 16.33
CA LYS A 21 7.99 -3.54 15.62
C LYS A 21 7.40 -3.77 14.24
N LYS A 22 6.30 -3.10 13.90
CA LYS A 22 5.66 -3.23 12.59
C LYS A 22 6.18 -2.20 11.61
N TYR A 23 6.42 -2.65 10.38
CA TYR A 23 6.67 -1.81 9.21
C TYR A 23 5.48 -1.95 8.28
N PHE A 24 4.62 -0.92 8.27
CA PHE A 24 3.47 -0.84 7.40
C PHE A 24 3.92 -0.40 6.00
N LEU A 25 3.75 -1.28 5.01
CA LEU A 25 4.20 -1.06 3.64
C LEU A 25 3.04 -0.59 2.77
N ILE A 26 3.13 0.64 2.27
CA ILE A 26 2.10 1.27 1.43
C ILE A 26 2.69 1.49 0.05
N TYR A 27 2.20 0.76 -0.94
CA TYR A 27 2.70 0.85 -2.31
C TYR A 27 1.85 1.81 -3.16
N GLU A 28 2.45 2.57 -4.07
CA GLU A 28 1.71 3.28 -5.11
C GLU A 28 1.07 2.30 -6.11
N GLY A 29 1.85 1.37 -6.65
CA GLY A 29 1.40 0.31 -7.53
C GLY A 29 0.97 -0.96 -6.77
N THR A 30 -0.02 -1.67 -7.30
CA THR A 30 -0.63 -2.83 -6.64
C THR A 30 -0.12 -4.18 -7.13
N ASN A 31 0.86 -4.22 -8.05
CA ASN A 31 1.32 -5.47 -8.66
C ASN A 31 2.80 -5.72 -8.40
N THR A 32 3.70 -4.97 -9.06
CA THR A 32 5.12 -5.27 -9.07
C THR A 32 5.74 -5.17 -7.67
N GLU A 33 5.38 -4.12 -6.95
CA GLU A 33 5.85 -3.78 -5.60
C GLU A 33 5.35 -4.80 -4.58
N MET A 34 4.05 -5.13 -4.64
CA MET A 34 3.45 -6.14 -3.77
C MET A 34 4.12 -7.50 -3.93
N ILE A 35 4.32 -7.97 -5.18
CA ILE A 35 5.03 -9.23 -5.47
C ILE A 35 6.46 -9.20 -4.90
N TYR A 36 7.17 -8.08 -5.01
CA TYR A 36 8.53 -7.94 -4.49
C TYR A 36 8.55 -8.04 -2.96
N PHE A 37 7.75 -7.23 -2.29
CA PHE A 37 7.76 -7.15 -0.83
C PHE A 37 7.11 -8.37 -0.16
N ASP A 38 6.24 -9.10 -0.85
CA ASP A 38 5.79 -10.43 -0.41
C ASP A 38 6.97 -11.43 -0.36
N ALA A 39 7.87 -11.38 -1.35
CA ALA A 39 9.09 -12.18 -1.32
C ALA A 39 10.06 -11.71 -0.22
N VAL A 40 10.21 -10.39 0.00
CA VAL A 40 10.99 -9.83 1.12
C VAL A 40 10.45 -10.34 2.46
N ARG A 41 9.13 -10.30 2.67
CA ARG A 41 8.47 -10.79 3.89
C ARG A 41 8.67 -12.30 4.09
N SER A 42 8.57 -13.07 3.01
CA SER A 42 8.75 -14.53 3.04
C SER A 42 10.18 -14.95 3.31
N LEU A 43 11.16 -14.18 2.82
CA LEU A 43 12.59 -14.46 2.93
C LEU A 43 13.30 -13.63 4.01
N ARG A 44 12.55 -12.91 4.86
CA ARG A 44 13.08 -11.88 5.78
C ARG A 44 14.25 -12.38 6.64
N GLU A 45 14.16 -13.61 7.15
CA GLU A 45 15.22 -14.23 7.95
C GLU A 45 16.46 -14.57 7.11
N GLU A 46 16.28 -15.08 5.88
CA GLU A 46 17.38 -15.39 4.95
C GLU A 46 18.15 -14.14 4.54
N ILE A 47 17.45 -13.01 4.37
CA ILE A 47 18.06 -11.72 4.00
C ILE A 47 18.48 -10.89 5.22
N GLY A 48 18.42 -11.42 6.43
CA GLY A 48 18.94 -10.79 7.65
C GLY A 48 18.10 -9.65 8.23
N ILE A 49 16.81 -9.53 7.88
CA ILE A 49 15.88 -8.63 8.59
C ILE A 49 15.71 -9.14 10.02
N ASN A 50 15.70 -8.23 11.00
CA ASN A 50 15.54 -8.61 12.41
C ASN A 50 14.23 -9.42 12.61
N PRO A 51 14.28 -10.59 13.27
CA PRO A 51 13.09 -11.37 13.62
C PRO A 51 11.98 -10.63 14.38
N LEU A 52 12.30 -9.54 15.08
CA LEU A 52 11.38 -8.65 15.78
C LEU A 52 10.70 -7.62 14.88
N ILE A 53 11.00 -7.63 13.58
CA ILE A 53 10.32 -6.80 12.58
C ILE A 53 9.23 -7.61 11.88
N GLU A 54 8.01 -7.08 11.94
CA GLU A 54 6.88 -7.56 11.17
C GLU A 54 6.62 -6.65 9.97
N LEU A 55 6.55 -7.22 8.76
CA LEU A 55 6.18 -6.48 7.55
C LEU A 55 4.68 -6.61 7.31
N VAL A 56 3.97 -5.47 7.35
CA VAL A 56 2.51 -5.41 7.26
C VAL A 56 2.10 -4.64 5.99
N PRO A 57 1.78 -5.34 4.88
CA PRO A 57 1.27 -4.67 3.68
C PRO A 57 -0.06 -3.98 3.97
N VAL A 58 -0.23 -2.75 3.47
CA VAL A 58 -1.48 -1.99 3.53
C VAL A 58 -2.13 -1.99 2.15
N ILE A 59 -3.34 -2.54 2.07
CA ILE A 59 -4.11 -2.66 0.84
C ILE A 59 -5.18 -1.57 0.73
N ARG A 60 -5.57 -1.28 -0.52
CA ARG A 60 -6.65 -0.33 -0.83
C ARG A 60 -7.99 -0.93 -0.45
N SER A 61 -8.85 -0.12 0.15
CA SER A 61 -10.28 -0.46 0.32
C SER A 61 -11.04 -0.11 -0.96
N PHE A 62 -12.32 -0.48 -1.03
CA PHE A 62 -13.13 -0.35 -2.24
C PHE A 62 -13.10 1.04 -2.90
N SER A 63 -13.22 2.14 -2.13
CA SER A 63 -13.25 3.50 -2.70
C SER A 63 -11.91 3.94 -3.32
N GLU A 64 -10.84 3.17 -3.07
CA GLU A 64 -9.46 3.52 -3.36
C GLU A 64 -8.83 2.64 -4.46
N GLU A 65 -9.55 1.65 -5.00
CA GLU A 65 -9.00 0.63 -5.93
C GLU A 65 -8.29 1.21 -7.16
N LYS A 66 -8.70 2.39 -7.63
CA LYS A 66 -8.16 3.04 -8.84
C LYS A 66 -7.13 4.13 -8.54
N TRP A 67 -6.71 4.27 -7.29
CA TRP A 67 -5.82 5.34 -6.90
C TRP A 67 -4.37 4.98 -7.21
N SER A 68 -3.74 5.82 -8.01
CA SER A 68 -2.32 5.72 -8.37
C SER A 68 -1.59 7.05 -8.19
N ASN A 69 -2.11 7.92 -7.31
CA ASN A 69 -1.50 9.22 -7.04
C ASN A 69 -0.91 9.21 -5.62
N PRO A 70 0.43 9.34 -5.48
CA PRO A 70 1.11 9.31 -4.18
C PRO A 70 0.56 10.27 -3.14
N LYS A 71 0.16 11.49 -3.53
CA LYS A 71 -0.43 12.45 -2.61
C LYS A 71 -1.75 11.95 -2.05
N LYS A 72 -2.65 11.46 -2.91
CA LYS A 72 -3.96 10.92 -2.45
C LYS A 72 -3.77 9.74 -1.50
N ILE A 73 -2.82 8.87 -1.81
CA ILE A 73 -2.47 7.72 -0.98
C ILE A 73 -1.96 8.17 0.39
N LEU A 74 -1.04 9.14 0.42
CA LEU A 74 -0.50 9.72 1.64
C LEU A 74 -1.59 10.38 2.50
N ASP A 75 -2.43 11.22 1.89
CA ASP A 75 -3.51 11.91 2.60
C ASP A 75 -4.47 10.90 3.26
N ARG A 76 -4.75 9.80 2.57
CA ARG A 76 -5.65 8.76 3.08
C ARG A 76 -5.06 7.93 4.20
N ILE A 77 -3.77 7.56 4.14
CA ILE A 77 -3.15 6.89 5.29
C ILE A 77 -3.14 7.82 6.50
N ILE A 78 -2.85 9.11 6.32
CA ILE A 78 -2.88 10.09 7.41
C ILE A 78 -4.29 10.17 8.01
N GLN A 79 -5.33 10.27 7.17
CA GLN A 79 -6.72 10.26 7.62
C GLN A 79 -7.04 9.01 8.45
N ASN A 80 -6.67 7.82 7.97
CA ASN A 80 -6.96 6.56 8.66
C ASN A 80 -6.27 6.48 10.03
N LEU A 81 -5.03 6.97 10.15
CA LEU A 81 -4.31 7.03 11.42
C LEU A 81 -4.91 8.07 12.37
N ASP A 82 -5.34 9.22 11.84
CA ASP A 82 -6.02 10.26 12.61
C ASP A 82 -7.37 9.76 13.15
N GLU A 83 -8.15 9.05 12.34
CA GLU A 83 -9.41 8.40 12.72
C GLU A 83 -9.18 7.39 13.85
N SER A 84 -8.15 6.54 13.72
CA SER A 84 -7.76 5.57 14.74
C SER A 84 -7.35 6.26 16.06
N ALA A 85 -6.49 7.27 15.99
CA ALA A 85 -6.00 7.99 17.17
C ALA A 85 -7.11 8.75 17.91
N LYS A 86 -8.06 9.34 17.17
CA LYS A 86 -9.20 10.09 17.74
C LYS A 86 -10.37 9.19 18.11
N ARG A 87 -10.34 7.90 17.75
CA ARG A 87 -11.47 6.96 17.85
C ARG A 87 -12.73 7.51 17.16
N THR A 88 -12.52 8.13 16.00
CA THR A 88 -13.58 8.65 15.14
C THR A 88 -13.56 7.91 13.81
N MET A 89 -14.66 7.99 13.06
CA MET A 89 -14.75 7.37 11.74
C MET A 89 -15.56 8.25 10.82
N THR A 90 -15.16 8.37 9.56
CA THR A 90 -15.99 8.99 8.53
C THR A 90 -16.98 7.99 7.92
N TYR A 91 -18.05 8.49 7.31
CA TYR A 91 -18.98 7.62 6.57
C TYR A 91 -18.29 6.85 5.44
N GLU A 92 -17.30 7.44 4.76
CA GLU A 92 -16.50 6.73 3.75
C GLU A 92 -15.71 5.57 4.36
N SER A 93 -15.11 5.77 5.53
CA SER A 93 -14.37 4.71 6.24
C SER A 93 -15.30 3.59 6.70
N LEU A 94 -16.49 3.92 7.23
CA LEU A 94 -17.49 2.92 7.63
C LEU A 94 -17.95 2.10 6.44
N MET A 95 -18.30 2.75 5.32
CA MET A 95 -18.70 2.06 4.09
C MET A 95 -17.60 1.16 3.54
N ASN A 96 -16.34 1.61 3.60
CA ASN A 96 -15.21 0.77 3.22
C ASN A 96 -15.07 -0.47 4.12
N ARG A 97 -15.29 -0.36 5.44
CA ARG A 97 -15.28 -1.53 6.34
C ARG A 97 -16.37 -2.53 5.99
N ILE A 98 -17.58 -2.06 5.69
CA ILE A 98 -18.68 -2.93 5.23
C ILE A 98 -18.28 -3.66 3.94
N MET A 99 -17.71 -2.95 2.96
CA MET A 99 -17.23 -3.58 1.72
C MET A 99 -16.12 -4.60 1.98
N ASP A 100 -15.12 -4.22 2.78
CA ASP A 100 -13.97 -5.06 3.10
C ASP A 100 -14.43 -6.33 3.82
N TYR A 101 -15.42 -6.23 4.72
CA TYR A 101 -16.05 -7.37 5.38
C TYR A 101 -16.76 -8.29 4.38
N PHE A 102 -17.57 -7.75 3.46
CA PHE A 102 -18.24 -8.57 2.43
C PHE A 102 -17.27 -9.28 1.49
N TYR A 103 -16.13 -8.66 1.17
CA TYR A 103 -15.09 -9.29 0.38
C TYR A 103 -14.44 -10.46 1.13
N ASP A 104 -14.11 -10.28 2.41
CA ASP A 104 -13.38 -11.29 3.19
C ASP A 104 -14.26 -12.48 3.62
N THR A 105 -15.55 -12.26 3.82
CA THR A 105 -16.50 -13.31 4.25
C THR A 105 -17.16 -14.04 3.09
N GLU A 106 -16.92 -13.62 1.86
CA GLU A 106 -17.56 -14.17 0.65
C GLU A 106 -19.11 -14.24 0.74
N ILE A 107 -19.74 -13.41 1.58
CA ILE A 107 -21.20 -13.38 1.83
C ILE A 107 -21.99 -13.27 0.53
N ILE A 108 -21.39 -12.66 -0.49
CA ILE A 108 -21.78 -12.88 -1.88
C ILE A 108 -20.55 -13.15 -2.72
N ALA A 109 -20.72 -13.91 -3.81
CA ALA A 109 -19.84 -13.83 -4.97
C ALA A 109 -19.89 -12.40 -5.56
N MET A 110 -19.22 -11.45 -4.91
CA MET A 110 -19.19 -10.04 -5.28
C MET A 110 -18.46 -9.86 -6.60
N SER A 111 -19.23 -9.89 -7.69
CA SER A 111 -18.75 -9.37 -8.97
C SER A 111 -18.45 -7.88 -8.85
N LYS A 112 -17.54 -7.35 -9.69
CA LYS A 112 -17.25 -5.90 -9.74
C LYS A 112 -18.50 -5.05 -9.92
N VAL A 113 -19.48 -5.54 -10.68
CA VAL A 113 -20.76 -4.85 -10.93
C VAL A 113 -21.60 -4.80 -9.64
N MET A 114 -21.67 -5.92 -8.93
CA MET A 114 -22.40 -6.01 -7.67
C MET A 114 -21.77 -5.12 -6.60
N ALA A 115 -20.45 -5.16 -6.45
CA ALA A 115 -19.73 -4.31 -5.51
C ALA A 115 -19.99 -2.82 -5.76
N TYR A 116 -19.97 -2.39 -7.02
CA TYR A 116 -20.33 -1.03 -7.40
C TYR A 116 -21.77 -0.66 -7.02
N ASN A 117 -22.72 -1.57 -7.24
CA ASN A 117 -24.12 -1.33 -6.89
C ASN A 117 -24.34 -1.24 -5.37
N VAL A 118 -23.66 -2.09 -4.60
CA VAL A 118 -23.68 -2.07 -3.12
C VAL A 118 -23.14 -0.74 -2.62
N TRP A 119 -21.96 -0.33 -3.10
CA TRP A 119 -21.38 0.97 -2.77
C TRP A 119 -22.33 2.13 -3.09
N LYS A 120 -22.90 2.14 -4.31
CA LYS A 120 -23.85 3.18 -4.72
C LYS A 120 -25.09 3.21 -3.82
N THR A 121 -25.60 2.06 -3.42
CA THR A 121 -26.73 1.97 -2.48
C THR A 121 -26.37 2.59 -1.13
N MET A 122 -25.18 2.30 -0.59
CA MET A 122 -24.73 2.96 0.64
C MET A 122 -24.57 4.47 0.47
N GLN A 123 -24.11 4.96 -0.69
CA GLN A 123 -24.09 6.41 -0.96
C GLN A 123 -25.49 7.02 -0.96
N GLU A 124 -26.48 6.33 -1.54
CA GLU A 124 -27.89 6.75 -1.54
C GLU A 124 -28.43 6.79 -0.10
N VAL A 125 -28.21 5.74 0.70
CA VAL A 125 -28.62 5.69 2.12
C VAL A 125 -27.95 6.80 2.94
N CYS A 126 -26.64 7.00 2.78
CA CYS A 126 -25.90 8.05 3.49
C CYS A 126 -26.51 9.43 3.23
N LYS A 127 -26.90 9.71 1.98
CA LYS A 127 -27.45 11.00 1.58
C LYS A 127 -28.93 11.16 1.95
N GLU A 128 -29.75 10.15 1.69
CA GLU A 128 -31.21 10.27 1.75
C GLU A 128 -31.79 9.88 3.10
N ASN A 129 -31.15 8.95 3.82
CA ASN A 129 -31.62 8.46 5.11
C ASN A 129 -30.87 9.08 6.29
N LEU A 130 -29.55 9.25 6.14
CA LEU A 130 -28.72 9.79 7.22
C LEU A 130 -28.49 11.29 7.08
N GLU A 131 -28.74 11.87 5.89
CA GLU A 131 -28.51 13.28 5.56
C GLU A 131 -27.05 13.73 5.77
N LYS A 132 -26.09 12.85 5.46
CA LYS A 132 -24.64 13.06 5.67
C LYS A 132 -23.84 12.98 4.38
N SER A 133 -22.68 13.65 4.38
CA SER A 133 -21.60 13.47 3.41
C SER A 133 -20.70 12.30 3.81
N LEU A 134 -19.98 11.74 2.83
CA LEU A 134 -18.99 10.69 3.08
C LEU A 134 -17.84 11.13 3.98
N ASP A 135 -17.50 12.43 3.94
CA ASP A 135 -16.42 13.03 4.75
C ASP A 135 -16.88 13.39 6.18
N ASP A 136 -18.18 13.30 6.48
CA ASP A 136 -18.69 13.62 7.81
C ASP A 136 -18.30 12.54 8.82
N ILE A 137 -18.03 12.97 10.06
CA ILE A 137 -17.77 12.07 11.18
C ILE A 137 -19.09 11.39 11.59
N VAL A 138 -19.03 10.07 11.75
CA VAL A 138 -20.13 9.25 12.23
C VAL A 138 -20.30 9.46 13.74
N GLU A 139 -21.47 9.96 14.15
CA GLU A 139 -21.78 10.25 15.56
C GLU A 139 -22.04 8.96 16.36
N ASP A 140 -22.82 8.04 15.78
CA ASP A 140 -23.08 6.70 16.30
C ASP A 140 -22.76 5.67 15.21
N VAL A 141 -21.64 4.98 15.39
CA VAL A 141 -21.11 4.03 14.41
C VAL A 141 -21.99 2.79 14.32
N GLU A 142 -22.55 2.34 15.44
CA GLU A 142 -23.36 1.11 15.50
C GLU A 142 -24.71 1.35 14.83
N ASP A 143 -25.38 2.47 15.14
CA ASP A 143 -26.63 2.86 14.49
C ASP A 143 -26.44 3.08 12.98
N ALA A 144 -25.43 3.86 12.58
CA ALA A 144 -25.15 4.11 11.17
C ALA A 144 -24.84 2.83 10.41
N CYS A 145 -24.05 1.92 11.00
CA CYS A 145 -23.77 0.61 10.41
C CYS A 145 -25.04 -0.23 10.29
N GLY A 146 -25.88 -0.24 11.32
CA GLY A 146 -27.17 -0.93 11.32
C GLY A 146 -28.08 -0.44 10.19
N VAL A 147 -28.19 0.87 9.99
CA VAL A 147 -28.97 1.45 8.90
C VAL A 147 -28.44 0.99 7.53
N PHE A 148 -27.13 1.00 7.30
CA PHE A 148 -26.58 0.49 6.04
C PHE A 148 -26.90 -0.99 5.85
N VAL A 149 -26.62 -1.81 6.87
CA VAL A 149 -26.80 -3.26 6.79
C VAL A 149 -28.26 -3.64 6.54
N GLU A 150 -29.22 -3.03 7.25
CA GLU A 150 -30.66 -3.31 7.06
C GLU A 150 -31.11 -3.06 5.62
N TYR A 151 -30.66 -1.93 5.04
CA TYR A 151 -30.96 -1.59 3.65
C TYR A 151 -30.33 -2.57 2.66
N LEU A 152 -29.09 -2.99 2.92
CA LEU A 152 -28.37 -3.92 2.07
C LEU A 152 -28.95 -5.34 2.14
N GLU A 153 -29.28 -5.84 3.33
CA GLU A 153 -29.96 -7.12 3.51
C GLU A 153 -31.28 -7.16 2.75
N LYS A 154 -32.10 -6.12 2.89
CA LYS A 154 -33.39 -6.03 2.20
C LYS A 154 -33.25 -5.98 0.68
N LYS A 155 -32.27 -5.22 0.16
CA LYS A 155 -32.10 -5.00 -1.28
C LYS A 155 -31.42 -6.16 -1.99
N TYR A 156 -30.45 -6.80 -1.34
CA TYR A 156 -29.59 -7.82 -1.93
C TYR A 156 -29.85 -9.24 -1.40
N GLN A 157 -30.82 -9.41 -0.47
CA GLN A 157 -31.15 -10.69 0.16
C GLN A 157 -29.92 -11.30 0.85
N LEU A 158 -29.15 -10.46 1.55
CA LEU A 158 -28.06 -10.91 2.41
C LEU A 158 -28.65 -11.50 3.68
N GLU A 159 -28.12 -12.64 4.13
CA GLU A 159 -28.56 -13.29 5.36
C GLU A 159 -27.53 -13.08 6.47
N ASN A 160 -28.03 -12.71 7.67
CA ASN A 160 -27.29 -12.64 8.93
C ASN A 160 -26.12 -11.64 8.99
N VAL A 161 -26.13 -10.55 8.22
CA VAL A 161 -25.09 -9.51 8.31
C VAL A 161 -25.27 -8.67 9.57
N ILE A 162 -26.52 -8.47 10.03
CA ILE A 162 -26.80 -7.71 11.27
C ILE A 162 -26.08 -8.29 12.49
N SER A 163 -25.92 -9.61 12.58
CA SER A 163 -25.19 -10.24 13.69
C SER A 163 -23.70 -9.92 13.71
N ASP A 164 -23.16 -9.42 12.60
CA ASP A 164 -21.72 -9.21 12.41
C ASP A 164 -21.33 -7.72 12.45
N ILE A 165 -22.27 -6.83 12.83
CA ILE A 165 -22.01 -5.39 12.98
C ILE A 165 -20.81 -5.12 13.90
N SER A 166 -20.73 -5.80 15.05
CA SER A 166 -19.59 -5.62 15.96
C SER A 166 -18.27 -6.03 15.29
N GLU A 167 -18.27 -7.08 14.47
CA GLU A 167 -17.08 -7.52 13.74
C GLU A 167 -16.66 -6.48 12.68
N ILE A 168 -17.61 -5.93 11.92
CA ILE A 168 -17.37 -4.87 10.93
C ILE A 168 -16.78 -3.61 11.60
N ILE A 169 -17.23 -3.29 12.82
CA ILE A 169 -16.77 -2.11 13.56
C ILE A 169 -15.40 -2.35 14.20
N GLU A 170 -15.12 -3.55 14.72
CA GLU A 170 -13.87 -3.84 15.42
C GLU A 170 -12.72 -4.17 14.46
N ASN A 171 -13.00 -4.79 13.32
CA ASN A 171 -12.00 -5.24 12.36
C ASN A 171 -11.97 -4.33 11.13
N GLY A 172 -10.77 -3.86 10.73
CA GLY A 172 -10.59 -3.06 9.50
C GLY A 172 -9.70 -1.82 9.66
N GLY A 173 -9.33 -1.46 10.89
CA GLY A 173 -8.37 -0.39 11.16
C GLY A 173 -6.90 -0.81 11.00
N ILE A 174 -6.02 0.19 10.94
CA ILE A 174 -4.56 0.02 10.94
C ILE A 174 -4.07 0.08 12.39
N THR A 175 -3.43 -0.98 12.85
CA THR A 175 -2.92 -1.21 14.22
C THR A 175 -1.55 -0.56 14.42
N TYR A 176 -1.45 0.72 14.08
CA TYR A 176 -0.22 1.50 14.12
C TYR A 176 0.00 2.16 15.47
N ASP A 177 1.15 1.90 16.09
CA ASP A 177 1.66 2.63 17.24
C ASP A 177 2.77 3.60 16.81
N LYS A 178 2.50 4.92 16.89
CA LYS A 178 3.44 5.97 16.48
C LYS A 178 4.78 5.96 17.23
N THR A 179 4.83 5.38 18.42
CA THR A 179 6.05 5.34 19.26
C THR A 179 6.97 4.17 18.91
N LEU A 180 6.43 3.14 18.26
CA LEU A 180 7.11 1.87 18.00
C LEU A 180 7.24 1.61 16.49
N ASP A 181 6.14 1.72 15.77
CA ASP A 181 5.97 1.25 14.39
C ASP A 181 6.44 2.28 13.36
N LYS A 182 6.59 1.81 12.12
CA LYS A 182 6.99 2.61 10.96
C LYS A 182 5.95 2.52 9.86
N ILE A 183 5.58 3.68 9.31
CA ILE A 183 4.90 3.75 8.02
C ILE A 183 5.97 3.94 6.93
N CYS A 184 5.94 3.08 5.91
CA CYS A 184 6.80 3.16 4.74
C CYS A 184 5.93 3.37 3.51
N LEU A 185 6.06 4.52 2.86
CA LEU A 185 5.38 4.85 1.61
C LEU A 185 6.34 4.59 0.45
N ILE A 186 6.04 3.57 -0.38
CA ILE A 186 6.84 3.14 -1.53
C ILE A 186 6.18 3.63 -2.81
N VAL A 187 6.86 4.50 -3.55
CA VAL A 187 6.30 5.20 -4.72
C VAL A 187 7.26 5.19 -5.89
N ASP A 188 6.69 5.29 -7.09
CA ASP A 188 7.44 5.45 -8.33
C ASP A 188 7.45 6.92 -8.71
N ARG A 189 8.64 7.48 -8.98
CA ARG A 189 8.70 8.91 -9.34
C ARG A 189 8.04 9.23 -10.68
N ASP A 190 7.88 8.24 -11.58
CA ASP A 190 7.65 8.37 -13.04
C ASP A 190 7.41 9.81 -13.47
N LYS A 191 8.32 10.37 -14.28
CA LYS A 191 8.31 11.79 -14.64
C LYS A 191 6.97 12.33 -15.13
N ASP A 192 6.11 11.45 -15.64
CA ASP A 192 4.76 11.76 -16.13
C ASP A 192 3.67 11.74 -15.03
N SER A 193 3.94 11.17 -13.84
CA SER A 193 3.00 10.95 -12.72
C SER A 193 2.98 12.06 -11.66
N PHE A 194 4.07 12.80 -11.47
CA PHE A 194 4.13 13.91 -10.50
C PHE A 194 3.92 15.27 -11.19
N VAL A 195 2.78 15.91 -10.90
CA VAL A 195 2.50 17.30 -11.29
C VAL A 195 3.30 18.26 -10.37
N SER A 196 3.73 19.41 -10.90
CA SER A 196 4.57 20.40 -10.21
C SER A 196 4.12 20.67 -8.77
N GLY A 197 5.03 20.44 -7.80
CA GLY A 197 4.80 20.63 -6.36
C GLY A 197 4.31 19.39 -5.60
N GLN A 198 3.79 18.36 -6.28
CA GLN A 198 3.31 17.15 -5.62
C GLN A 198 4.43 16.37 -4.93
N TYR A 199 5.62 16.29 -5.53
CA TYR A 199 6.75 15.55 -4.97
C TYR A 199 7.19 16.17 -3.65
N LYS A 200 7.46 17.49 -3.68
CA LYS A 200 7.74 18.30 -2.50
C LYS A 200 6.68 18.12 -1.40
N TYR A 201 5.39 18.17 -1.74
CA TYR A 201 4.32 17.93 -0.77
C TYR A 201 4.45 16.57 -0.08
N VAL A 202 4.67 15.50 -0.85
CA VAL A 202 4.80 14.14 -0.30
C VAL A 202 6.04 14.02 0.58
N VAL A 203 7.19 14.59 0.16
CA VAL A 203 8.43 14.63 0.95
C VAL A 203 8.20 15.36 2.28
N ASP A 204 7.71 16.60 2.21
CA ASP A 204 7.50 17.46 3.38
C ASP A 204 6.50 16.81 4.35
N LYS A 205 5.39 16.26 3.82
CA LYS A 205 4.34 15.65 4.63
C LYS A 205 4.76 14.31 5.26
N CYS A 206 5.49 13.46 4.54
CA CYS A 206 6.08 12.26 5.14
C CYS A 206 7.03 12.61 6.29
N LYS A 207 7.86 13.64 6.11
CA LYS A 207 8.77 14.13 7.15
C LYS A 207 8.03 14.65 8.38
N GLU A 208 6.97 15.45 8.19
CA GLU A 208 6.11 15.93 9.27
C GLU A 208 5.46 14.78 10.06
N CYS A 209 5.01 13.74 9.36
CA CYS A 209 4.34 12.58 9.96
C CYS A 209 5.32 11.56 10.57
N GLY A 210 6.62 11.67 10.28
CA GLY A 210 7.63 10.67 10.68
C GLY A 210 7.59 9.39 9.85
N PHE A 211 7.03 9.45 8.64
CA PHE A 211 6.96 8.33 7.71
C PHE A 211 8.25 8.22 6.90
N MET A 212 8.63 6.99 6.55
CA MET A 212 9.71 6.73 5.61
C MET A 212 9.16 6.77 4.18
N LEU A 213 9.67 7.69 3.37
CA LEU A 213 9.34 7.77 1.94
C LEU A 213 10.42 7.04 1.14
N CYS A 214 10.02 5.97 0.45
CA CYS A 214 10.86 5.18 -0.44
C CYS A 214 10.47 5.46 -1.89
N VAL A 215 11.41 5.93 -2.71
CA VAL A 215 11.19 6.34 -4.09
C VAL A 215 12.13 5.56 -4.99
N SER A 216 11.62 5.04 -6.11
CA SER A 216 12.44 4.58 -7.23
C SER A 216 12.21 5.48 -8.45
N ASN A 217 13.28 6.07 -8.99
CA ASN A 217 13.26 6.94 -10.17
C ASN A 217 14.14 6.33 -11.27
N PRO A 218 13.57 5.96 -12.45
CA PRO A 218 12.27 6.38 -13.00
C PRO A 218 11.03 5.60 -12.58
N CYS A 219 11.17 4.38 -12.10
CA CYS A 219 10.06 3.49 -11.74
C CYS A 219 10.58 2.29 -10.92
N PHE A 220 9.70 1.44 -10.42
CA PHE A 220 10.09 0.29 -9.59
C PHE A 220 10.94 -0.73 -10.35
N GLU A 221 10.79 -0.83 -11.68
CA GLU A 221 11.66 -1.71 -12.47
C GLU A 221 13.14 -1.29 -12.43
N PHE A 222 13.44 -0.04 -12.08
CA PHE A 222 14.82 0.38 -11.81
C PHE A 222 15.37 -0.27 -10.53
N TRP A 223 14.58 -0.32 -9.44
CA TRP A 223 14.95 -1.08 -8.25
C TRP A 223 15.18 -2.57 -8.54
N LEU A 224 14.33 -3.17 -9.38
CA LEU A 224 14.53 -4.55 -9.82
C LEU A 224 15.82 -4.74 -10.64
N LEU A 225 16.20 -3.75 -11.47
CA LEU A 225 17.48 -3.77 -12.20
C LEU A 225 18.69 -3.73 -11.27
N LEU A 226 18.61 -3.07 -10.11
CA LEU A 226 19.74 -2.97 -9.18
C LEU A 226 20.25 -4.32 -8.67
N HIS A 227 19.41 -5.36 -8.72
CA HIS A 227 19.77 -6.75 -8.38
C HIS A 227 20.72 -7.42 -9.40
N PHE A 228 21.12 -6.70 -10.46
CA PHE A 228 22.01 -7.15 -11.52
C PHE A 228 23.07 -6.08 -11.80
N ASP A 229 24.36 -6.44 -11.81
CA ASP A 229 25.46 -5.48 -12.04
C ASP A 229 25.41 -4.82 -13.43
N GLU A 230 24.71 -5.43 -14.39
CA GLU A 230 24.46 -4.89 -15.71
C GLU A 230 23.83 -3.49 -15.67
N VAL A 231 23.09 -3.14 -14.60
CA VAL A 231 22.50 -1.81 -14.40
C VAL A 231 23.55 -0.69 -14.47
N LEU A 232 24.78 -0.96 -14.04
CA LEU A 232 25.87 0.02 -13.98
C LEU A 232 26.39 0.42 -15.37
N SER A 233 26.13 -0.42 -16.36
CA SER A 233 26.51 -0.19 -17.76
C SER A 233 25.43 0.53 -18.57
N LEU A 234 24.25 0.74 -17.99
CA LEU A 234 23.12 1.38 -18.67
C LEU A 234 23.32 2.89 -18.85
N ASP A 235 22.69 3.41 -19.89
CA ASP A 235 22.68 4.83 -20.22
C ASP A 235 21.84 5.61 -19.20
N LYS A 236 22.52 6.41 -18.35
CA LYS A 236 21.88 7.17 -17.25
C LYS A 236 20.86 8.19 -17.77
N ASP A 237 21.11 8.82 -18.91
CA ASP A 237 20.18 9.80 -19.49
C ASP A 237 18.92 9.09 -20.01
N LYS A 238 19.06 7.90 -20.59
CA LYS A 238 17.90 7.08 -20.97
C LYS A 238 17.16 6.51 -19.76
N LEU A 239 17.86 6.16 -18.67
CA LEU A 239 17.20 5.78 -17.42
C LEU A 239 16.36 6.95 -16.90
N LEU A 240 16.94 8.14 -16.77
CA LEU A 240 16.25 9.32 -16.27
C LEU A 240 15.04 9.69 -17.14
N ASN A 241 15.23 9.70 -18.45
CA ASN A 241 14.15 10.04 -19.39
C ASN A 241 13.13 8.92 -19.58
N ASN A 242 13.45 7.69 -19.20
CA ASN A 242 12.68 6.47 -19.37
C ASN A 242 11.84 6.44 -20.68
N PRO A 243 12.46 6.61 -21.87
CA PRO A 243 11.73 6.71 -23.12
C PRO A 243 11.08 5.37 -23.48
N LYS A 244 10.01 5.42 -24.29
CA LYS A 244 9.44 4.21 -24.89
C LYS A 244 10.44 3.59 -25.85
N MET A 245 10.79 2.33 -25.62
CA MET A 245 11.66 1.54 -26.52
C MET A 245 10.85 0.80 -27.59
N ASN A 246 9.58 0.52 -27.29
CA ASN A 246 8.60 -0.04 -28.22
C ASN A 246 7.18 0.29 -27.73
N ALA A 247 6.16 -0.23 -28.43
CA ALA A 247 4.76 -0.01 -28.09
C ALA A 247 4.36 -0.48 -26.67
N LYS A 248 5.13 -1.38 -26.05
CA LYS A 248 4.79 -2.01 -24.77
C LYS A 248 5.67 -1.56 -23.60
N ARG A 249 6.92 -1.11 -23.82
CA ARG A 249 7.92 -0.95 -22.76
C ARG A 249 8.72 0.33 -22.83
N ARG A 250 9.01 0.90 -21.66
CA ARG A 250 10.00 1.96 -21.47
C ARG A 250 11.40 1.38 -21.23
N TYR A 251 12.42 2.23 -21.24
CA TYR A 251 13.82 1.82 -21.18
C TYR A 251 14.19 0.99 -19.95
N ALA A 252 13.72 1.35 -18.75
CA ALA A 252 13.98 0.56 -17.53
C ALA A 252 13.39 -0.85 -17.64
N GLU A 253 12.09 -0.97 -17.94
CA GLU A 253 11.42 -2.28 -18.13
C GLU A 253 12.04 -3.08 -19.29
N TYR A 254 12.40 -2.42 -20.39
CA TYR A 254 13.03 -3.06 -21.55
C TYR A 254 14.40 -3.65 -21.17
N SER A 255 15.22 -2.89 -20.43
CA SER A 255 16.53 -3.35 -19.96
C SER A 255 16.39 -4.49 -18.95
N LEU A 256 15.42 -4.39 -18.03
CA LEU A 256 15.09 -5.47 -17.09
C LEU A 256 14.71 -6.77 -17.83
N LYS A 257 13.95 -6.64 -18.92
CA LYS A 257 13.54 -7.79 -19.73
C LYS A 257 14.71 -8.44 -20.50
N ILE A 258 15.79 -7.69 -20.77
CA ILE A 258 17.00 -8.26 -21.39
C ILE A 258 17.76 -9.10 -20.37
N VAL A 259 18.03 -8.55 -19.18
CA VAL A 259 18.78 -9.26 -18.12
C VAL A 259 17.95 -10.36 -17.46
N TYR A 260 16.62 -10.18 -17.41
CA TYR A 260 15.66 -11.15 -16.90
C TYR A 260 14.52 -11.42 -17.90
N PRO A 261 14.74 -12.27 -18.92
CA PRO A 261 13.76 -12.59 -19.96
C PRO A 261 12.41 -13.12 -19.45
N GLY A 262 12.33 -13.63 -18.22
CA GLY A 262 11.10 -14.08 -17.58
C GLY A 262 10.17 -12.97 -17.11
N TYR A 263 10.64 -11.72 -17.00
CA TYR A 263 9.90 -10.63 -16.33
C TYR A 263 8.52 -10.33 -16.91
N ARG A 264 7.47 -10.29 -16.07
CA ARG A 264 6.17 -9.68 -16.38
C ARG A 264 5.72 -8.90 -15.14
N LYS A 265 5.23 -7.67 -15.32
CA LYS A 265 4.81 -6.79 -14.21
C LYS A 265 3.83 -7.47 -13.22
N SER A 266 2.92 -8.28 -13.75
CA SER A 266 1.92 -9.00 -12.94
C SER A 266 2.35 -10.38 -12.47
N SER A 267 3.54 -10.87 -12.85
CA SER A 267 4.01 -12.22 -12.50
C SER A 267 5.49 -12.37 -12.82
N TYR A 268 6.31 -12.44 -11.79
CA TYR A 268 7.73 -12.76 -11.87
C TYR A 268 8.18 -13.44 -10.56
N CYS A 269 9.25 -14.24 -10.62
CA CYS A 269 9.84 -14.88 -9.44
C CYS A 269 10.66 -13.86 -8.66
N ALA A 270 10.02 -13.13 -7.75
CA ALA A 270 10.64 -12.09 -6.94
C ALA A 270 11.68 -12.64 -5.96
N GLU A 271 11.57 -13.90 -5.54
CA GLU A 271 12.53 -14.57 -4.66
C GLU A 271 13.94 -14.58 -5.24
N ARG A 272 14.07 -14.66 -6.58
CA ARG A 272 15.38 -14.56 -7.24
C ARG A 272 16.01 -13.19 -7.09
N PHE A 273 15.20 -12.14 -7.09
CA PHE A 273 15.68 -10.78 -6.87
C PHE A 273 16.07 -10.64 -5.40
N VAL A 274 15.17 -10.96 -4.48
CA VAL A 274 15.38 -10.81 -3.03
C VAL A 274 16.59 -11.60 -2.51
N LYS A 275 16.93 -12.75 -3.10
CA LYS A 275 18.18 -13.46 -2.76
C LYS A 275 19.46 -12.72 -3.11
N ASN A 276 19.38 -11.79 -4.07
CA ASN A 276 20.48 -10.92 -4.50
C ASN A 276 20.32 -9.50 -3.93
N ILE A 277 19.59 -9.31 -2.83
CA ILE A 277 19.29 -7.97 -2.32
C ILE A 277 20.55 -7.20 -1.90
N ASP A 278 21.61 -7.89 -1.49
CA ASP A 278 22.91 -7.26 -1.17
C ASP A 278 23.54 -6.61 -2.42
N ILE A 279 23.43 -7.26 -3.59
CA ILE A 279 23.86 -6.67 -4.87
C ILE A 279 23.04 -5.41 -5.17
N ALA A 280 21.73 -5.45 -4.92
CA ALA A 280 20.87 -4.28 -5.11
C ALA A 280 21.26 -3.11 -4.20
N ILE A 281 21.53 -3.38 -2.92
CA ILE A 281 21.98 -2.37 -1.95
C ILE A 281 23.34 -1.80 -2.35
N GLU A 282 24.29 -2.63 -2.79
CA GLU A 282 25.61 -2.16 -3.26
C GLU A 282 25.53 -1.35 -4.56
N ASN A 283 24.62 -1.72 -5.46
CA ASN A 283 24.40 -0.99 -6.69
C ASN A 283 23.63 0.31 -6.46
N GLU A 284 22.66 0.35 -5.54
CA GLU A 284 21.91 1.55 -5.16
C GLU A 284 22.85 2.70 -4.77
N LYS A 285 23.90 2.40 -3.99
CA LYS A 285 24.96 3.35 -3.55
C LYS A 285 25.73 4.01 -4.69
N LYS A 286 25.63 3.49 -5.92
CA LYS A 286 26.26 4.07 -7.13
C LYS A 286 25.32 5.03 -7.88
N PHE A 287 24.08 5.16 -7.40
CA PHE A 287 23.04 6.08 -7.88
C PHE A 287 22.61 7.01 -6.73
N CYS A 288 21.60 7.86 -6.97
CA CYS A 288 21.11 8.77 -5.93
C CYS A 288 20.27 8.03 -4.89
N GLU A 289 20.51 8.30 -3.61
CA GLU A 289 19.70 7.84 -2.47
C GLU A 289 19.02 9.01 -1.72
N ASP A 290 19.40 10.27 -2.01
CA ASP A 290 18.83 11.44 -1.34
C ASP A 290 17.41 11.70 -1.83
N ILE A 291 16.46 11.62 -0.90
CA ILE A 291 15.04 11.80 -1.17
C ILE A 291 14.70 13.18 -1.78
N ASN A 292 15.49 14.22 -1.53
CA ASN A 292 15.25 15.53 -2.13
C ASN A 292 15.73 15.60 -3.58
N GLU A 293 16.80 14.86 -3.91
CA GLU A 293 17.42 14.83 -5.24
C GLU A 293 16.82 13.78 -6.17
N LEU A 294 16.16 12.75 -5.61
CA LEU A 294 15.46 11.70 -6.35
C LEU A 294 14.35 12.25 -7.25
N GLU A 295 13.87 13.49 -7.06
CA GLU A 295 12.95 14.15 -7.99
C GLU A 295 13.57 14.34 -9.39
N HIS A 296 14.89 14.52 -9.46
CA HIS A 296 15.60 14.97 -10.68
C HIS A 296 16.72 14.03 -11.12
N THR A 297 17.02 12.99 -10.32
CA THR A 297 18.15 12.11 -10.55
C THR A 297 17.74 10.64 -10.55
N VAL A 298 18.44 9.82 -11.33
CA VAL A 298 18.23 8.37 -11.35
C VAL A 298 18.71 7.79 -10.03
N GLY A 299 17.88 7.00 -9.39
CA GLY A 299 18.19 6.48 -8.07
C GLY A 299 17.03 5.77 -7.40
N SER A 300 17.34 5.24 -6.24
CA SER A 300 16.40 4.58 -5.35
C SER A 300 16.90 4.73 -3.91
N ASN A 301 16.00 4.68 -2.93
CA ASN A 301 16.37 4.55 -1.52
C ASN A 301 15.63 3.37 -0.85
N ILE A 302 15.19 2.38 -1.64
CA ILE A 302 14.57 1.16 -1.12
C ILE A 302 15.59 0.29 -0.39
N GLY A 303 16.85 0.25 -0.84
CA GLY A 303 17.93 -0.44 -0.14
C GLY A 303 18.19 0.16 1.24
N VAL A 304 18.03 1.47 1.41
CA VAL A 304 18.07 2.15 2.73
C VAL A 304 16.99 1.60 3.68
N LEU A 305 15.77 1.34 3.19
CA LEU A 305 14.71 0.69 3.98
C LEU A 305 15.12 -0.72 4.41
N ILE A 306 15.68 -1.52 3.50
CA ILE A 306 16.15 -2.88 3.82
C ILE A 306 17.27 -2.84 4.87
N GLU A 307 18.26 -1.96 4.70
CA GLU A 307 19.35 -1.79 5.67
C GLU A 307 18.82 -1.34 7.04
N GLU A 308 17.82 -0.45 7.10
CA GLU A 308 17.18 -0.07 8.36
C GLU A 308 16.57 -1.29 9.07
N MET A 309 15.84 -2.12 8.33
CA MET A 309 15.21 -3.34 8.86
C MET A 309 16.23 -4.42 9.29
N ARG A 310 17.47 -4.35 8.81
CA ARG A 310 18.57 -5.25 9.24
C ARG A 310 19.31 -4.77 10.49
N ARG A 311 19.30 -3.46 10.78
CA ARG A 311 20.09 -2.86 11.87
C ARG A 311 19.45 -2.99 13.24
N HIS A 312 18.13 -3.15 13.28
CA HIS A 312 17.39 -3.23 14.53
C HIS A 312 17.69 -4.51 15.26
#